data_AF-A0A516SIN2-F1
#
_entry.id   AF-A0A516SIN2-F1
#
_cell.length_a   1.000
_cell.length_b   1.000
_cell.length_c   1.000
_cell.angle_alpha   90.00
_cell.angle_beta   90.00
_cell.angle_gamma   90.00
#
_symmetry.space_group_name_H-M   'P 1'
#
loop_
_entity.id
_entity.type
_entity.pdbx_description
1 polymer ?
#
loop_
_entity_poly.entity_id
_entity_poly.type
_entity_poly.pdbx_seq_one_letter_code
_entity_poly.pdbx_strand_id
1 'polypeptide(L)'
;MNPLGIPIQLLDDHTGLPVDMAARFELDGVACAPLAKPQGFYLLPPLPPGGYRLTVRVAAFRVGRLDFEVPEQAADRTLAERILPLRLAPGPLYSYPAGTTLISGRLEAGRGQAVVVADYVSALGRPHRAQTRADSDGRFQLALAGRLANPTQVTLHADVDGLPPCQGSLRVVPGSSRFVEFVSA
;
A
#
# COMPACT_ATOMS: atom_id res chain seq x y z
N MET A 1 -26.73 22.64 -14.64
CA MET A 1 -25.37 22.09 -14.85
C MET A 1 -25.43 20.61 -14.55
N ASN A 2 -24.97 19.75 -15.46
CA ASN A 2 -24.84 18.32 -15.15
C ASN A 2 -23.74 18.14 -14.11
N PRO A 3 -23.97 17.43 -13.01
CA PRO A 3 -22.91 17.16 -12.06
C PRO A 3 -21.84 16.33 -12.75
N LEU A 4 -20.60 16.82 -12.71
CA LEU A 4 -19.45 16.17 -13.33
C LEU A 4 -19.07 14.95 -12.47
N GLY A 5 -18.85 13.79 -13.10
CA GLY A 5 -18.38 12.59 -12.40
C GLY A 5 -17.09 12.83 -11.63
N ILE A 6 -16.79 11.94 -10.68
CA ILE A 6 -15.65 12.08 -9.76
C ILE A 6 -14.50 11.20 -10.25
N PRO A 7 -13.41 11.79 -10.77
CA PRO A 7 -12.28 11.01 -11.27
C PRO A 7 -11.42 10.52 -10.12
N ILE A 8 -11.06 9.24 -10.17
CA ILE A 8 -10.14 8.57 -9.25
C ILE A 8 -8.99 8.01 -10.07
N GLN A 9 -7.78 8.05 -9.51
CA GLN A 9 -6.63 7.38 -10.08
C GLN A 9 -6.09 6.33 -9.10
N LEU A 10 -6.01 5.08 -9.54
CA LEU A 10 -5.37 4.02 -8.77
C LEU A 10 -3.87 3.99 -9.11
N LEU A 11 -3.04 4.15 -8.09
CA LEU A 11 -1.59 4.14 -8.21
C LEU A 11 -1.02 3.02 -7.35
N ASP A 12 -0.02 2.32 -7.86
CA ASP A 12 0.79 1.42 -7.06
C ASP A 12 1.72 2.26 -6.17
N ASP A 13 1.62 2.09 -4.86
CA ASP A 13 2.45 2.83 -3.90
C ASP A 13 3.93 2.45 -3.98
N HIS A 14 4.26 1.26 -4.50
CA HIS A 14 5.64 0.80 -4.63
C HIS A 14 6.35 1.43 -5.83
N THR A 15 5.75 1.34 -7.03
CA THR A 15 6.38 1.85 -8.26
C THR A 15 5.99 3.28 -8.59
N GLY A 16 4.89 3.79 -8.01
CA GLY A 16 4.28 5.06 -8.38
C GLY A 16 3.55 5.02 -9.73
N LEU A 17 3.49 3.86 -10.40
CA LEU A 17 2.83 3.70 -11.70
C LEU A 17 1.32 3.47 -11.54
N PRO A 18 0.52 3.74 -12.58
CA PRO A 18 -0.88 3.37 -12.57
C PRO A 18 -1.11 1.88 -12.42
N VAL A 19 -2.16 1.51 -11.68
CA VAL A 19 -2.54 0.11 -11.50
C VAL A 19 -3.26 -0.39 -12.76
N ASP A 20 -2.66 -1.36 -13.45
CA ASP A 20 -3.18 -2.00 -14.65
C ASP A 20 -3.80 -3.38 -14.34
N MET A 21 -4.70 -3.41 -13.37
CA MET A 21 -5.41 -4.61 -12.94
C MET A 21 -6.89 -4.29 -12.68
N ALA A 22 -7.75 -5.28 -12.88
CA ALA A 22 -9.18 -5.13 -12.60
C ALA A 22 -9.42 -4.83 -11.12
N ALA A 23 -10.20 -3.77 -10.87
CA ALA A 23 -10.56 -3.30 -9.54
C ALA A 23 -12.05 -3.51 -9.27
N ARG A 24 -12.38 -3.85 -8.01
CA ARG A 24 -13.75 -3.85 -7.48
C ARG A 24 -13.92 -2.67 -6.53
N PHE A 25 -15.07 -2.01 -6.60
CA PHE A 25 -15.34 -0.79 -5.86
C PHE A 25 -16.59 -0.95 -4.99
N GLU A 26 -16.52 -0.39 -3.79
CA GLU A 26 -17.64 -0.23 -2.86
C GLU A 26 -17.65 1.24 -2.42
N LEU A 27 -18.77 1.94 -2.59
CA LEU A 27 -19.00 3.30 -2.09
C LEU A 27 -19.92 3.20 -0.87
N ASP A 28 -19.45 3.63 0.29
CA ASP A 28 -20.14 3.50 1.57
C ASP A 28 -20.63 2.06 1.86
N GLY A 29 -19.82 1.08 1.44
CA GLY A 29 -20.12 -0.35 1.58
C GLY A 29 -21.05 -0.92 0.51
N VAL A 30 -21.56 -0.11 -0.42
CA VAL A 30 -22.40 -0.55 -1.54
C VAL A 30 -21.56 -0.75 -2.78
N ALA A 31 -21.62 -1.93 -3.40
CA ALA A 31 -20.90 -2.21 -4.63
C ALA A 31 -21.27 -1.19 -5.73
N CYS A 32 -20.26 -0.65 -6.42
CA CYS A 32 -20.45 0.25 -7.54
C CYS A 32 -19.53 -0.10 -8.71
N ALA A 33 -19.86 0.39 -9.91
CA ALA A 33 -19.12 0.13 -11.13
C ALA A 33 -18.72 1.45 -11.79
N PRO A 34 -17.62 2.10 -11.34
CA PRO A 34 -17.07 3.27 -12.00
C PRO A 34 -16.70 2.97 -13.45
N LEU A 35 -16.79 3.96 -14.32
CA LEU A 35 -16.34 3.83 -15.71
C LEU A 35 -14.80 3.79 -15.75
N ALA A 36 -14.24 2.64 -16.10
CA ALA A 36 -12.80 2.47 -16.27
C ALA A 36 -12.25 3.30 -17.45
N LYS A 37 -11.06 3.84 -17.26
CA LYS A 37 -10.29 4.63 -18.24
C LYS A 37 -8.84 4.12 -18.26
N PRO A 38 -8.08 4.42 -19.33
CA PRO A 38 -6.66 4.07 -19.39
C PRO A 38 -5.86 4.66 -18.21
N GLN A 39 -4.66 4.12 -17.96
CA GLN A 39 -3.72 4.65 -16.97
C GLN A 39 -4.28 4.69 -15.54
N GLY A 40 -5.01 3.64 -15.14
CA GLY A 40 -5.51 3.46 -13.77
C GLY A 40 -6.62 4.45 -13.38
N PHE A 41 -7.20 5.18 -14.33
CA PHE A 41 -8.27 6.13 -14.07
C PHE A 41 -9.64 5.45 -14.03
N TYR A 42 -10.49 5.92 -13.14
CA TYR A 42 -11.87 5.50 -12.99
C TYR A 42 -12.76 6.73 -12.77
N LEU A 43 -13.96 6.73 -13.35
CA LEU A 43 -14.91 7.80 -13.18
C LEU A 43 -16.14 7.29 -12.42
N LEU A 44 -16.29 7.71 -11.17
CA LEU A 44 -17.53 7.49 -10.43
C LEU A 44 -18.68 8.29 -11.06
N PRO A 45 -19.92 7.79 -10.96
CA PRO A 45 -21.08 8.58 -11.31
C PRO A 45 -21.12 9.86 -10.46
N PRO A 46 -21.82 10.90 -10.91
CA PRO A 46 -21.98 12.10 -10.11
C PRO A 46 -22.71 11.77 -8.80
N LEU A 47 -22.22 12.32 -7.70
CA LEU A 47 -22.77 12.11 -6.36
C LEU A 47 -23.34 13.42 -5.81
N PRO A 48 -24.37 13.36 -4.94
CA PRO A 48 -24.80 14.52 -4.16
C PRO A 48 -23.67 15.08 -3.28
N PRO A 49 -23.75 16.35 -2.87
CA PRO A 49 -22.84 16.89 -1.87
C PRO A 49 -22.84 16.06 -0.57
N GLY A 50 -21.66 15.88 0.03
CA GLY A 50 -21.50 15.08 1.23
C GLY A 50 -20.15 14.37 1.34
N GLY A 51 -19.93 13.70 2.46
CA GLY A 51 -18.75 12.85 2.69
C GLY A 51 -19.00 11.41 2.28
N TYR A 52 -18.00 10.78 1.68
CA TYR A 52 -18.07 9.42 1.16
C TYR A 52 -16.81 8.63 1.48
N ARG A 53 -16.96 7.31 1.62
CA ARG A 53 -15.86 6.36 1.72
C ARG A 53 -15.86 5.41 0.54
N LEU A 54 -14.80 5.48 -0.26
CA LEU A 54 -14.53 4.50 -1.31
C LEU A 54 -13.63 3.39 -0.78
N THR A 55 -14.04 2.14 -0.97
CA THR A 55 -13.21 0.95 -0.76
C THR A 55 -12.89 0.31 -2.11
N VAL A 56 -11.61 0.01 -2.34
CA VAL A 56 -11.13 -0.56 -3.61
C VAL A 56 -10.37 -1.84 -3.34
N ARG A 57 -10.68 -2.89 -4.10
CA ARG A 57 -10.04 -4.21 -4.01
C ARG A 57 -9.42 -4.58 -5.35
N VAL A 58 -8.13 -4.90 -5.33
CA VAL A 58 -7.34 -5.34 -6.50
C VAL A 58 -6.50 -6.55 -6.06
N ALA A 59 -6.47 -7.62 -6.87
CA ALA A 59 -5.99 -8.94 -6.44
C ALA A 59 -4.55 -8.99 -5.87
N ALA A 60 -3.64 -8.14 -6.36
CA ALA A 60 -2.25 -8.09 -5.92
C ALA A 60 -1.98 -7.06 -4.79
N PHE A 61 -2.99 -6.29 -4.40
CA PHE A 61 -2.84 -5.16 -3.48
C PHE A 61 -3.64 -5.36 -2.21
N ARG A 62 -3.27 -4.60 -1.18
CA ARG A 62 -4.12 -4.46 0.00
C ARG A 62 -5.38 -3.67 -0.35
N VAL A 63 -6.42 -3.88 0.46
CA VAL A 63 -7.67 -3.11 0.32
C VAL A 63 -7.36 -1.63 0.51
N GLY A 64 -7.61 -0.84 -0.54
CA GLY A 64 -7.48 0.60 -0.51
C GLY A 64 -8.74 1.23 0.05
N ARG A 65 -8.58 2.31 0.81
CA ARG A 65 -9.69 3.15 1.30
C ARG A 65 -9.37 4.61 1.06
N LEU A 66 -10.37 5.35 0.62
CA LEU A 66 -10.28 6.78 0.36
C LEU A 66 -11.53 7.45 0.91
N ASP A 67 -11.35 8.33 1.87
CA ASP A 67 -12.39 9.23 2.36
C ASP A 67 -12.30 10.54 1.57
N PHE A 68 -13.43 11.02 1.04
CA PHE A 68 -13.47 12.26 0.26
C PHE A 68 -14.80 12.98 0.42
N GLU A 69 -14.81 14.27 0.09
CA GLU A 69 -16.00 15.12 0.15
C GLU A 69 -16.37 15.64 -1.24
N VAL A 70 -17.67 15.63 -1.51
CA VAL A 70 -18.27 16.29 -2.68
C VAL A 70 -18.83 17.63 -2.21
N PRO A 71 -18.30 18.77 -2.69
CA PRO A 71 -18.76 20.08 -2.26
C PRO A 71 -20.14 20.41 -2.84
N GLU A 72 -20.89 21.27 -2.16
CA GLU A 72 -22.17 21.81 -2.66
C GLU A 72 -22.02 22.61 -3.96
N GLN A 73 -20.87 23.27 -4.14
CA GLN A 73 -20.54 24.04 -5.33
C GLN A 73 -19.22 23.55 -5.91
N ALA A 74 -19.27 22.96 -7.11
CA ALA A 74 -18.11 22.45 -7.82
C ALA A 74 -17.39 23.52 -8.68
N ALA A 75 -17.79 24.79 -8.57
CA ALA A 75 -17.58 25.80 -9.61
C ALA A 75 -16.12 26.22 -9.84
N ASP A 76 -15.23 26.06 -8.85
CA ASP A 76 -13.90 26.70 -8.90
C ASP A 76 -12.71 25.74 -8.99
N ARG A 77 -12.94 24.42 -9.19
CA ARG A 77 -11.84 23.46 -9.31
C ARG A 77 -11.63 23.00 -10.75
N THR A 78 -10.39 23.06 -11.21
CA THR A 78 -9.94 22.43 -12.45
C THR A 78 -10.13 20.93 -12.40
N LEU A 79 -10.20 20.25 -13.55
CA LEU A 79 -10.33 18.79 -13.59
C LEU A 79 -9.17 18.09 -12.86
N ALA A 80 -7.94 18.63 -12.98
CA ALA A 80 -6.76 18.07 -12.32
C ALA A 80 -6.87 18.12 -10.79
N GLU A 81 -7.41 19.20 -10.23
CA GLU A 81 -7.64 19.36 -8.78
C GLU A 81 -8.76 18.48 -8.24
N ARG A 82 -9.52 17.84 -9.12
CA ARG A 82 -10.64 16.94 -8.77
C ARG A 82 -10.28 15.46 -8.87
N ILE A 83 -9.09 15.13 -9.39
CA ILE A 83 -8.59 13.76 -9.43
C ILE A 83 -8.25 13.34 -8.01
N LEU A 84 -8.88 12.26 -7.55
CA LEU A 84 -8.61 11.67 -6.26
C LEU A 84 -7.61 10.52 -6.42
N PRO A 85 -6.32 10.68 -6.06
CA PRO A 85 -5.37 9.59 -6.11
C PRO A 85 -5.59 8.63 -4.95
N LEU A 86 -5.71 7.34 -5.23
CA LEU A 86 -5.67 6.26 -4.25
C LEU A 86 -4.43 5.41 -4.48
N ARG A 87 -3.48 5.50 -3.55
CA ARG A 87 -2.26 4.69 -3.53
C ARG A 87 -2.56 3.34 -2.88
N LEU A 88 -2.35 2.27 -3.64
CA LEU A 88 -2.57 0.91 -3.21
C LEU A 88 -1.24 0.30 -2.77
N ALA A 89 -1.17 -0.09 -1.49
CA ALA A 89 0.01 -0.76 -0.95
C ALA A 89 0.08 -2.22 -1.47
N PRO A 90 1.29 -2.74 -1.77
CA PRO A 90 1.49 -4.14 -2.11
C PRO A 90 0.86 -5.11 -1.12
N GLY A 91 0.12 -6.08 -1.63
CA GLY A 91 -0.45 -7.19 -0.88
C GLY A 91 0.47 -8.43 -0.90
N PRO A 92 0.07 -9.51 -0.22
CA PRO A 92 0.84 -10.77 -0.18
C PRO A 92 1.03 -11.43 -1.55
N LEU A 93 0.17 -11.10 -2.53
CA LEU A 93 0.25 -11.64 -3.89
C LEU A 93 0.91 -10.65 -4.88
N TYR A 94 1.53 -9.59 -4.38
CA TYR A 94 2.18 -8.59 -5.23
C TYR A 94 3.46 -9.14 -5.88
N SER A 95 3.52 -9.07 -7.21
CA SER A 95 4.72 -9.43 -7.97
C SER A 95 5.68 -8.25 -8.05
N TYR A 96 6.70 -8.26 -7.21
CA TYR A 96 7.74 -7.24 -7.23
C TYR A 96 8.60 -7.29 -8.50
N PRO A 97 9.06 -6.14 -9.00
CA PRO A 97 10.03 -6.10 -10.11
C PRO A 97 11.28 -6.93 -9.82
N ALA A 98 11.87 -7.50 -10.87
CA ALA A 98 13.11 -8.23 -10.76
C ALA A 98 14.22 -7.32 -10.19
N GLY A 99 15.03 -7.86 -9.27
CA GLY A 99 16.08 -7.11 -8.59
C GLY A 99 15.61 -6.27 -7.40
N THR A 100 14.31 -6.28 -7.05
CA THR A 100 13.86 -5.75 -5.76
C THR A 100 14.44 -6.59 -4.63
N THR A 101 15.04 -5.94 -3.64
CA THR A 101 15.50 -6.62 -2.42
C THR A 101 14.33 -6.83 -1.49
N LEU A 102 14.02 -8.08 -1.17
CA LEU A 102 12.83 -8.45 -0.42
C LEU A 102 13.21 -9.09 0.92
N ILE A 103 12.51 -8.69 1.96
CA ILE A 103 12.43 -9.42 3.22
C ILE A 103 11.02 -9.95 3.32
N SER A 104 10.87 -11.27 3.30
CA SER A 104 9.60 -11.94 3.56
C SER A 104 9.68 -12.65 4.90
N GLY A 105 8.56 -12.83 5.57
CA GLY A 105 8.59 -13.54 6.83
C GLY A 105 7.24 -13.86 7.41
N ARG A 106 7.27 -14.47 8.58
CA ARG A 106 6.10 -14.79 9.39
C ARG A 106 6.35 -14.40 10.84
N LEU A 107 5.36 -13.75 11.44
CA LEU A 107 5.30 -13.52 12.89
C LEU A 107 4.61 -14.74 13.53
N GLU A 108 5.22 -15.33 14.54
CA GLU A 108 4.60 -16.39 15.35
C GLU A 108 3.65 -15.85 16.44
N ALA A 109 3.50 -14.53 16.51
CA ALA A 109 2.62 -13.85 17.45
C ALA A 109 1.14 -14.20 17.20
N GLY A 110 0.38 -14.36 18.29
CA GLY A 110 -1.04 -14.66 18.28
C GLY A 110 -1.85 -13.75 17.35
N ARG A 111 -2.94 -14.31 16.80
CA ARG A 111 -3.84 -13.68 15.81
C ARG A 111 -4.02 -12.17 16.05
N GLY A 112 -3.50 -11.34 15.15
CA GLY A 112 -3.63 -9.88 15.21
C GLY A 112 -3.02 -9.20 13.97
N GLN A 113 -3.48 -8.00 13.63
CA GLN A 113 -2.77 -7.19 12.64
C GLN A 113 -1.46 -6.71 13.28
N ALA A 114 -0.34 -6.93 12.59
CA ALA A 114 0.96 -6.45 13.04
C ALA A 114 1.55 -5.49 12.03
N VAL A 115 2.32 -4.53 12.51
CA VAL A 115 3.13 -3.65 11.66
C VAL A 115 4.57 -4.13 11.72
N VAL A 116 5.17 -4.41 10.56
CA VAL A 116 6.57 -4.78 10.46
C VAL A 116 7.34 -3.65 9.79
N VAL A 117 8.42 -3.23 10.41
CA VAL A 117 9.28 -2.12 10.00
C VAL A 117 10.69 -2.65 9.78
N ALA A 118 11.33 -2.23 8.69
CA ALA A 118 12.75 -2.40 8.43
C ALA A 118 13.43 -1.05 8.42
N ASP A 119 14.37 -0.86 9.35
CA ASP A 119 15.26 0.30 9.40
C ASP A 119 16.65 -0.11 8.89
N TYR A 120 17.21 0.66 7.96
CA TYR A 120 18.48 0.36 7.32
C TYR A 120 19.15 1.62 6.74
N VAL A 121 20.41 1.49 6.35
CA VAL A 121 21.18 2.58 5.74
C VAL A 121 21.56 2.19 4.31
N SER A 122 21.32 3.09 3.36
CA SER A 122 21.71 2.90 1.96
C SER A 122 23.24 2.91 1.79
N ALA A 123 23.73 2.47 0.63
CA ALA A 123 25.14 2.55 0.27
C ALA A 123 25.72 3.99 0.31
N LEU A 124 24.85 5.00 0.26
CA LEU A 124 25.23 6.41 0.37
C LEU A 124 25.15 6.96 1.80
N GLY A 125 24.95 6.10 2.81
CA GLY A 125 24.85 6.53 4.20
C GLY A 125 23.50 7.15 4.59
N ARG A 126 22.51 7.16 3.70
CA ARG A 126 21.17 7.71 4.00
C ARG A 126 20.31 6.71 4.77
N PRO A 127 19.67 7.12 5.88
CA PRO A 127 18.73 6.26 6.58
C PRO A 127 17.47 6.04 5.74
N HIS A 128 16.96 4.82 5.79
CA HIS A 128 15.71 4.41 5.16
C HIS A 128 14.88 3.60 6.14
N ARG A 129 13.57 3.72 5.97
CA ARG A 129 12.56 2.93 6.67
C ARG A 129 11.60 2.35 5.63
N ALA A 130 11.44 1.04 5.65
CA ALA A 130 10.40 0.33 4.91
C ALA A 130 9.38 -0.24 5.91
N GLN A 131 8.11 -0.22 5.57
CA GLN A 131 7.03 -0.67 6.46
C GLN A 131 5.99 -1.47 5.70
N THR A 132 5.43 -2.49 6.34
CA THR A 132 4.33 -3.28 5.84
C THR A 132 3.42 -3.72 6.99
N ARG A 133 2.26 -4.26 6.66
CA ARG A 133 1.39 -4.93 7.64
C ARG A 133 1.42 -6.44 7.43
N ALA A 134 1.51 -7.22 8.50
CA ALA A 134 1.28 -8.65 8.39
C ALA A 134 -0.20 -8.93 8.02
N ASP A 135 -0.46 -10.03 7.31
CA ASP A 135 -1.81 -10.54 7.12
C ASP A 135 -2.33 -11.28 8.37
N SER A 136 -3.54 -11.84 8.30
CA SER A 136 -4.16 -12.56 9.40
C SER A 136 -3.41 -13.84 9.82
N ASP A 137 -2.53 -14.36 8.95
CA ASP A 137 -1.70 -15.54 9.21
C ASP A 137 -0.29 -15.15 9.71
N GLY A 138 -0.06 -13.85 9.94
CA GLY A 138 1.21 -13.28 10.38
C GLY A 138 2.24 -13.11 9.26
N ARG A 139 1.88 -13.34 7.98
CA ARG A 139 2.82 -13.23 6.86
C ARG A 139 3.01 -11.79 6.44
N PHE A 140 4.25 -11.42 6.12
CA PHE A 140 4.58 -10.10 5.66
C PHE A 140 5.64 -10.12 4.56
N GLN A 141 5.70 -9.03 3.80
CA GLN A 141 6.72 -8.79 2.80
C GLN A 141 7.09 -7.31 2.78
N LEU A 142 8.39 -7.03 2.80
CA LEU A 142 9.01 -5.73 2.78
C LEU A 142 9.92 -5.64 1.56
N ALA A 143 9.73 -4.60 0.75
CA ALA A 143 10.67 -4.23 -0.29
C ALA A 143 11.58 -3.12 0.23
N LEU A 144 12.89 -3.34 0.15
CA LEU A 144 13.87 -2.33 0.51
C LEU A 144 14.14 -1.45 -0.70
N ALA A 145 13.93 -0.15 -0.51
CA ALA A 145 14.16 0.89 -1.51
C ALA A 145 15.59 1.45 -1.42
N GLY A 146 16.02 2.10 -2.51
CA GLY A 146 17.30 2.78 -2.59
C GLY A 146 18.46 1.86 -3.01
N ARG A 147 19.65 2.46 -3.16
CA ARG A 147 20.87 1.74 -3.50
C ARG A 147 21.44 1.12 -2.23
N LEU A 148 21.40 -0.20 -2.11
CA LEU A 148 21.87 -0.94 -0.95
C LEU A 148 23.36 -1.30 -1.05
N ALA A 149 24.06 -1.34 0.09
CA ALA A 149 25.41 -1.90 0.18
C ALA A 149 25.36 -3.44 0.15
N ASN A 150 26.46 -4.09 -0.20
CA ASN A 150 26.55 -5.55 -0.16
C ASN A 150 27.57 -6.02 0.89
N PRO A 151 27.14 -6.62 2.02
CA PRO A 151 25.76 -6.73 2.50
C PRO A 151 25.24 -5.43 3.13
N THR A 152 23.91 -5.26 3.20
CA THR A 152 23.26 -4.21 3.99
C THR A 152 22.78 -4.79 5.31
N GLN A 153 23.12 -4.14 6.42
CA GLN A 153 22.56 -4.45 7.74
C GLN A 153 21.16 -3.84 7.83
N VAL A 154 20.17 -4.66 8.21
CA VAL A 154 18.77 -4.25 8.40
C VAL A 154 18.36 -4.63 9.81
N THR A 155 17.72 -3.70 10.50
CA THR A 155 17.04 -3.96 11.77
C THR A 155 15.55 -4.05 11.50
N LEU A 156 14.93 -5.15 11.91
CA LEU A 156 13.50 -5.38 11.83
C LEU A 156 12.87 -5.17 13.19
N HIS A 157 11.72 -4.50 13.18
CA HIS A 157 10.85 -4.31 14.34
C HIS A 157 9.46 -4.79 13.96
N ALA A 158 8.81 -5.55 14.83
CA ALA A 158 7.40 -5.85 14.70
C ALA A 158 6.64 -5.33 15.92
N ASP A 159 5.58 -4.58 15.64
CA ASP A 159 4.62 -4.12 16.61
C ASP A 159 3.33 -4.91 16.42
N VAL A 160 2.95 -5.67 17.45
CA VAL A 160 1.76 -6.52 17.44
C VAL A 160 0.86 -6.04 18.57
N ASP A 161 -0.37 -5.65 18.24
CA ASP A 161 -1.31 -5.10 19.21
C ASP A 161 -1.45 -6.02 20.44
N GLY A 162 -1.15 -5.46 21.61
CA GLY A 162 -1.27 -6.15 22.89
C GLY A 162 -0.10 -7.08 23.24
N LEU A 163 0.98 -7.10 22.46
CA LEU A 163 2.20 -7.87 22.77
C LEU A 163 3.42 -6.94 22.86
N PRO A 164 4.48 -7.36 23.59
CA PRO A 164 5.75 -6.65 23.58
C PRO A 164 6.33 -6.56 22.16
N PRO A 165 6.93 -5.42 21.78
CA PRO A 165 7.55 -5.28 20.47
C PRO A 165 8.72 -6.25 20.35
N CYS A 166 8.83 -6.92 19.21
CA CYS A 166 9.95 -7.80 18.92
C CYS A 166 10.90 -7.15 17.90
N GLN A 167 12.20 -7.40 18.06
CA GLN A 167 13.22 -6.85 17.18
C GLN A 167 14.27 -7.90 16.84
N GLY A 168 14.89 -7.74 15.68
CA GLY A 168 15.94 -8.63 15.21
C GLY A 168 16.72 -7.96 14.09
N SER A 169 17.93 -8.45 13.85
CA SER A 169 18.82 -7.86 12.85
C SER A 169 19.31 -8.91 11.86
N LEU A 170 19.38 -8.54 10.59
CA LEU A 170 19.83 -9.41 9.52
C LEU A 170 20.69 -8.66 8.51
N ARG A 171 21.37 -9.44 7.67
CA ARG A 171 22.11 -8.92 6.52
C ARG A 171 21.39 -9.32 5.24
N VAL A 172 21.20 -8.37 4.34
CA VAL A 172 20.58 -8.63 3.02
C VAL A 172 21.56 -8.33 1.90
N VAL A 173 21.50 -9.12 0.84
CA VAL A 173 22.23 -8.87 -0.40
C VAL A 173 21.30 -8.12 -1.36
N PRO A 174 21.74 -7.04 -2.02
CA PRO A 174 20.92 -6.32 -2.97
C PRO A 174 20.39 -7.24 -4.09
N GLY A 175 19.11 -7.13 -4.41
CA GLY A 175 18.42 -7.94 -5.43
C GLY A 175 18.08 -9.36 -5.00
N SER A 176 18.28 -9.71 -3.73
CA SER A 176 17.90 -11.01 -3.17
C SER A 176 16.56 -10.98 -2.44
N SER A 177 15.97 -12.16 -2.25
CA SER A 177 14.89 -12.37 -1.29
C SER A 177 15.43 -13.10 -0.07
N ARG A 178 15.06 -12.65 1.13
CA ARG A 178 15.43 -13.27 2.39
C ARG A 178 14.19 -13.57 3.22
N PHE A 179 14.05 -14.82 3.65
CA PHE A 179 13.00 -15.24 4.57
C PHE A 179 13.46 -15.11 6.02
N VAL A 180 12.58 -14.66 6.92
CA VAL A 180 12.81 -14.60 8.37
C VAL A 180 11.58 -15.08 9.14
N GLU A 181 11.83 -15.78 10.25
CA GLU A 181 10.82 -16.08 11.26
C GLU A 181 11.04 -15.20 12.48
N PHE A 182 9.97 -14.58 12.96
CA PHE A 182 9.99 -13.69 14.11
C PHE A 182 9.14 -14.31 15.21
N VAL A 183 9.80 -14.75 16.27
CA VAL A 183 9.14 -15.23 17.48
C VAL A 183 8.96 -14.03 18.40
N SER A 184 7.72 -13.64 18.69
CA SER A 184 7.46 -12.75 19.83
C SER A 184 7.68 -13.56 21.10
N ALA A 185 8.58 -13.09 21.97
CA ALA A 185 8.84 -13.72 23.27
C ALA A 185 7.63 -13.63 24.20
#